data_AF-A0A0C2MU33-F1
#
_entry.id   AF-A0A0C2MU33-F1
#
_cell.length_a   1.000
_cell.length_b   1.000
_cell.length_c   1.000
_cell.angle_alpha   90.00
_cell.angle_beta   90.00
_cell.angle_gamma   90.00
#
_symmetry.space_group_name_H-M   'P 1'
#
loop_
_entity.id
_entity.type
_entity.pdbx_description
1 polymer ?
#
loop_
_entity_poly.entity_id
_entity_poly.type
_entity_poly.pdbx_seq_one_letter_code
_entity_poly.pdbx_strand_id
1 'polypeptide(L)'
;MEMSESLENSAENQDDENIDDNKSHRRDLSTLSEDCKMPSDQLVARYWLKHKLKTRESSREIIEMFEHHILEKIKQNDKNWKYCCQFYAYLDFIVFVELCAYYGVRWEPCNVCGLVRYYYSTNQSLKPAIVSPSNSDDSQDYNASFSYHEIAV
;
A
#
# COMPACT_ATOMS: atom_id res chain seq x y z
N MET A 1 -73.28 -5.74 -42.44
CA MET A 1 -72.81 -6.93 -43.17
C MET A 1 -71.69 -7.51 -42.33
N GLU A 2 -71.97 -8.64 -41.68
CA GLU A 2 -71.09 -9.75 -41.24
C GLU A 2 -69.74 -9.37 -40.61
N MET A 3 -69.53 -9.46 -39.28
CA MET A 3 -69.19 -10.68 -38.50
C MET A 3 -68.24 -11.66 -39.21
N SER A 4 -66.98 -11.74 -38.74
CA SER A 4 -66.23 -12.99 -38.67
C SER A 4 -65.17 -12.91 -37.56
N GLU A 5 -65.45 -13.65 -36.50
CA GLU A 5 -64.51 -14.09 -35.47
C GLU A 5 -63.49 -15.05 -36.09
N SER A 6 -62.27 -15.13 -35.53
CA SER A 6 -61.66 -16.40 -35.07
C SER A 6 -60.33 -16.14 -34.35
N LEU A 7 -60.33 -16.54 -33.08
CA LEU A 7 -59.20 -16.73 -32.18
C LEU A 7 -58.43 -18.02 -32.53
N GLU A 8 -57.17 -18.11 -32.06
CA GLU A 8 -56.53 -19.24 -31.34
C GLU A 8 -55.00 -19.16 -31.50
N ASN A 9 -54.27 -18.77 -30.45
CA ASN A 9 -53.62 -19.63 -29.45
C ASN A 9 -52.46 -20.50 -29.99
N SER A 10 -51.22 -20.21 -29.58
CA SER A 10 -50.47 -21.01 -28.59
C SER A 10 -48.98 -20.68 -28.60
N ALA A 11 -48.41 -20.75 -27.40
CA ALA A 11 -47.03 -20.51 -27.04
C ALA A 11 -46.06 -21.61 -27.51
N GLU A 12 -44.77 -21.27 -27.66
CA GLU A 12 -43.66 -22.14 -27.27
C GLU A 12 -42.35 -21.36 -27.11
N ASN A 13 -41.67 -21.63 -25.99
CA ASN A 13 -40.36 -21.10 -25.59
C ASN A 13 -39.21 -21.78 -26.34
N GLN A 14 -38.07 -21.09 -26.43
CA GLN A 14 -36.70 -21.63 -26.30
C GLN A 14 -35.77 -20.40 -26.22
N ASP A 15 -35.40 -19.93 -25.03
CA ASP A 15 -34.36 -20.42 -24.11
C ASP A 15 -32.92 -20.36 -24.67
N ASP A 16 -32.12 -19.59 -23.91
CA ASP A 16 -30.68 -19.69 -23.67
C ASP A 16 -29.66 -19.31 -24.76
N GLU A 17 -29.46 -17.99 -24.92
CA GLU A 17 -28.10 -17.43 -25.08
C GLU A 17 -27.72 -16.75 -23.75
N ASN A 18 -27.08 -17.46 -22.82
CA ASN A 18 -25.63 -17.66 -22.77
C ASN A 18 -24.87 -16.33 -22.71
N ILE A 19 -24.51 -15.90 -21.49
CA ILE A 19 -23.19 -15.41 -21.07
C ILE A 19 -23.24 -15.41 -19.54
N ASP A 20 -22.84 -16.54 -18.97
CA ASP A 20 -22.46 -16.64 -17.57
C ASP A 20 -21.11 -15.93 -17.41
N ASP A 21 -21.14 -14.60 -17.38
CA ASP A 21 -20.01 -13.78 -16.92
C ASP A 21 -20.05 -13.66 -15.39
N ASN A 22 -20.21 -14.78 -14.69
CA ASN A 22 -19.74 -14.89 -13.32
C ASN A 22 -18.21 -14.98 -13.34
N LYS A 23 -17.59 -13.89 -13.79
CA LYS A 23 -16.20 -13.55 -13.47
C LYS A 23 -16.19 -13.42 -11.96
N SER A 24 -15.92 -14.55 -11.33
CA SER A 24 -15.57 -14.67 -9.93
C SER A 24 -14.47 -13.66 -9.69
N HIS A 25 -14.86 -12.47 -9.21
CA HIS A 25 -13.98 -11.56 -8.52
C HIS A 25 -13.61 -12.26 -7.23
N ARG A 26 -12.74 -13.28 -7.34
CA ARG A 26 -11.82 -13.64 -6.28
C ARG A 26 -10.97 -12.40 -6.07
N ARG A 27 -11.53 -11.46 -5.30
CA ARG A 27 -10.72 -10.51 -4.55
C ARG A 27 -9.76 -11.40 -3.79
N ASP A 28 -8.49 -11.25 -4.11
CA ASP A 28 -7.46 -12.01 -3.43
C ASP A 28 -7.50 -11.56 -1.95
N LEU A 29 -8.19 -12.35 -1.13
CA LEU A 29 -8.34 -12.08 0.31
C LEU A 29 -7.00 -12.23 1.03
N SER A 30 -5.96 -12.75 0.34
CA SER A 30 -4.63 -12.88 0.90
C SER A 30 -4.01 -11.51 1.21
N THR A 31 -4.22 -10.50 0.35
CA THR A 31 -3.72 -9.13 0.55
C THR A 31 -4.41 -8.41 1.72
N LEU A 32 -5.72 -8.66 1.91
CA LEU A 32 -6.46 -8.15 3.07
C LEU A 32 -5.98 -8.78 4.40
N SER A 33 -5.41 -9.97 4.35
CA SER A 33 -5.01 -10.70 5.57
C SER A 33 -3.73 -10.16 6.22
N GLU A 34 -2.82 -9.57 5.43
CA GLU A 34 -1.59 -8.96 5.96
C GLU A 34 -1.86 -7.59 6.58
N ASP A 35 -2.68 -6.76 5.91
CA ASP A 35 -3.01 -5.42 6.40
C ASP A 35 -3.82 -5.45 7.71
N CYS A 36 -4.71 -6.42 7.89
CA CYS A 36 -5.49 -6.59 9.13
C CYS A 36 -4.63 -6.87 10.38
N LYS A 37 -3.36 -7.22 10.24
CA LYS A 37 -2.45 -7.51 11.37
C LYS A 37 -1.42 -6.40 11.62
N MET A 38 -1.37 -5.38 10.76
CA MET A 38 -0.43 -4.27 10.92
C MET A 38 -0.97 -3.24 11.93
N PRO A 39 -0.11 -2.69 12.81
CA PRO A 39 -0.46 -1.53 13.62
C PRO A 39 -0.93 -0.35 12.74
N SER A 40 -1.88 0.43 13.25
CA SER A 40 -2.48 1.58 12.55
C SER A 40 -1.45 2.50 11.91
N ASP A 41 -0.40 2.83 12.65
CA ASP A 41 0.60 3.82 12.23
C ASP A 41 1.43 3.30 11.05
N GLN A 42 1.64 1.98 10.97
CA GLN A 42 2.36 1.36 9.87
C GLN A 42 1.51 1.31 8.60
N LEU A 43 0.19 1.14 8.72
CA LEU A 43 -0.74 1.20 7.59
C LEU A 43 -0.78 2.63 7.03
N VAL A 44 -0.90 3.64 7.89
CA VAL A 44 -0.90 5.05 7.48
C VAL A 44 0.37 5.39 6.70
N ALA A 45 1.54 5.00 7.24
CA ALA A 45 2.82 5.20 6.56
C ALA A 45 2.87 4.49 5.19
N ARG A 46 2.39 3.23 5.11
CA ARG A 46 2.30 2.47 3.86
C ARG A 46 1.50 3.21 2.79
N TYR A 47 0.31 3.71 3.15
CA TYR A 47 -0.55 4.44 2.22
C TYR A 47 0.10 5.74 1.76
N TRP A 48 0.71 6.49 2.68
CA TRP A 48 1.40 7.72 2.34
C TRP A 48 2.54 7.48 1.35
N LEU A 49 3.39 6.47 1.60
CA LEU A 49 4.51 6.10 0.73
C LEU A 49 4.03 5.66 -0.66
N LYS A 50 3.02 4.78 -0.72
CA LYS A 50 2.41 4.35 -1.99
C LYS A 50 1.86 5.53 -2.79
N HIS A 51 1.19 6.47 -2.12
CA HIS A 51 0.68 7.67 -2.78
C HIS A 51 1.81 8.57 -3.32
N LYS A 52 2.90 8.75 -2.57
CA LYS A 52 4.06 9.54 -3.01
C LYS A 52 4.79 8.93 -4.21
N LEU A 53 4.95 7.61 -4.23
CA LEU A 53 5.52 6.87 -5.38
C LEU A 53 4.79 7.13 -6.70
N LYS A 54 3.46 7.26 -6.63
CA LYS A 54 2.60 7.49 -7.81
C LYS A 54 2.59 8.96 -8.25
N THR A 55 2.77 9.90 -7.32
CA THR A 55 2.49 11.32 -7.57
C THR A 55 3.71 12.18 -7.87
N ARG A 56 4.91 11.82 -7.40
CA ARG A 56 6.12 12.64 -7.56
C ARG A 56 7.35 11.79 -7.83
N GLU A 57 8.03 12.05 -8.94
CA GLU A 57 9.26 11.36 -9.34
C GLU A 57 10.37 11.52 -8.29
N SER A 58 10.61 12.73 -7.80
CA SER A 58 11.60 12.96 -6.73
C SER A 58 11.31 12.17 -5.46
N SER A 59 10.03 12.02 -5.08
CA SER A 59 9.67 11.20 -3.93
C SER A 59 9.91 9.71 -4.19
N ARG A 60 9.72 9.24 -5.43
CA ARG A 60 10.01 7.85 -5.81
C ARG A 60 11.48 7.52 -5.65
N GLU A 61 12.36 8.35 -6.20
CA GLU A 61 13.82 8.15 -6.10
C GLU A 61 14.29 8.10 -4.64
N ILE A 62 13.76 9.01 -3.81
CA ILE A 62 14.09 9.05 -2.38
C ILE A 62 13.58 7.79 -1.67
N ILE A 63 12.35 7.35 -1.95
CA ILE A 63 11.77 6.13 -1.37
C ILE A 63 12.61 4.92 -1.76
N GLU A 64 12.92 4.76 -3.05
CA GLU A 64 13.74 3.66 -3.58
C GLU A 64 15.10 3.58 -2.89
N MET A 65 15.80 4.72 -2.80
CA MET A 65 17.12 4.80 -2.17
C MET A 65 17.08 4.41 -0.68
N PHE A 66 16.19 5.01 0.10
CA PHE A 66 16.13 4.75 1.54
C PHE A 66 15.56 3.37 1.88
N GLU A 67 14.57 2.90 1.12
CA GLU A 67 14.02 1.57 1.30
C GLU A 67 15.08 0.49 1.05
N HIS A 68 15.83 0.62 -0.05
CA HIS A 68 16.94 -0.29 -0.32
C HIS A 68 17.94 -0.31 0.83
N HIS A 69 18.33 0.87 1.32
CA HIS A 69 19.27 1.00 2.41
C HIS A 69 18.78 0.34 3.72
N ILE A 70 17.52 0.60 4.11
CA ILE A 70 16.92 0.03 5.33
C ILE A 70 16.86 -1.50 5.21
N LEU A 71 16.39 -2.02 4.08
CA LEU A 71 16.26 -3.46 3.86
C LEU A 71 17.63 -4.15 3.86
N GLU A 72 18.65 -3.55 3.25
CA GLU A 72 20.01 -4.06 3.26
C GLU A 72 20.54 -4.17 4.69
N LYS A 73 20.34 -3.14 5.53
CA LYS A 73 20.78 -3.16 6.93
C LYS A 73 20.04 -4.20 7.76
N ILE A 74 18.73 -4.34 7.61
CA ILE A 74 17.96 -5.37 8.31
C ILE A 74 18.46 -6.78 7.93
N LYS A 75 18.75 -7.01 6.63
CA LYS A 75 19.24 -8.31 6.13
C LYS A 75 20.65 -8.66 6.61
N GLN A 76 21.51 -7.65 6.85
CA GLN A 76 22.90 -7.89 7.24
C GLN A 76 23.04 -8.61 8.60
N ASN A 77 21.99 -8.67 9.42
CA ASN A 77 21.96 -9.32 10.75
C ASN A 77 23.25 -9.08 11.56
N ASP A 78 23.80 -7.88 11.44
CA ASP A 78 25.09 -7.50 12.03
C ASP A 78 24.90 -7.15 13.51
N LYS A 79 25.99 -7.23 14.28
CA LYS A 79 26.03 -6.78 15.68
C LYS A 79 25.75 -5.29 15.81
N ASN A 80 25.93 -4.53 14.74
CA ASN A 80 25.64 -3.10 14.67
C ASN A 80 24.23 -2.87 14.12
N TRP A 81 23.30 -2.58 15.03
CA TRP A 81 21.90 -2.27 14.75
C TRP A 81 21.61 -0.77 14.82
N LYS A 82 22.65 0.07 14.84
CA LYS A 82 22.55 1.53 14.97
C LYS A 82 23.33 2.22 13.85
N TYR A 83 22.67 3.15 13.18
CA TYR A 83 23.22 3.87 12.04
C TYR A 83 22.88 5.35 12.15
N CYS A 84 23.71 6.22 11.58
CA CYS A 84 23.44 7.66 11.52
C CYS A 84 23.33 8.09 10.05
N CYS A 85 22.34 8.94 9.76
CA CYS A 85 22.07 9.47 8.43
C CYS A 85 21.93 10.99 8.51
N GLN A 86 22.47 11.68 7.50
CA GLN A 86 22.32 13.10 7.30
C GLN A 86 21.33 13.37 6.18
N PHE A 87 20.48 14.38 6.35
CA PHE A 87 19.52 14.81 5.34
C PHE A 87 19.86 16.23 4.88
N TYR A 88 19.78 16.46 3.58
CA TYR A 88 20.03 17.78 2.99
C TYR A 88 18.73 18.48 2.60
N ALA A 89 17.69 17.72 2.25
CA ALA A 89 16.36 18.25 2.04
C ALA A 89 15.37 17.75 3.11
N TYR A 90 14.40 18.61 3.42
CA TYR A 90 13.30 18.26 4.33
C TYR A 90 12.46 17.08 3.80
N LEU A 91 12.29 16.98 2.48
CA LEU A 91 11.57 15.88 1.85
C LEU A 91 12.25 14.53 2.13
N ASP A 92 13.59 14.47 2.05
CA ASP A 92 14.37 13.26 2.33
C ASP A 92 14.09 12.76 3.74
N PHE A 93 14.12 13.68 4.71
CA PHE A 93 13.84 13.38 6.11
C PHE A 93 12.43 12.84 6.31
N ILE A 94 11.41 13.48 5.73
CA ILE A 94 10.01 13.03 5.87
C ILE A 94 9.81 11.64 5.27
N VAL A 95 10.33 11.40 4.05
CA VAL A 95 10.26 10.07 3.43
C VAL A 95 10.94 9.02 4.30
N PHE A 96 12.10 9.34 4.86
CA PHE A 96 12.82 8.44 5.76
C PHE A 96 12.03 8.12 7.04
N VAL A 97 11.39 9.11 7.66
CA VAL A 97 10.57 8.92 8.87
C VAL A 97 9.38 8.00 8.57
N GLU A 98 8.71 8.21 7.44
CA GLU A 98 7.58 7.37 7.01
C GLU A 98 8.04 5.95 6.70
N LEU A 99 9.19 5.76 6.05
CA LEU A 99 9.79 4.43 5.86
C LEU A 99 10.12 3.77 7.19
N CYS A 100 10.66 4.52 8.15
CA CYS A 100 10.94 4.00 9.49
C CYS A 100 9.65 3.54 10.18
N ALA A 101 8.58 4.34 10.12
CA ALA A 101 7.28 3.98 10.65
C ALA A 101 6.74 2.71 9.98
N TYR A 102 6.76 2.64 8.65
CA TYR A 102 6.30 1.47 7.90
C TYR A 102 7.06 0.21 8.29
N TYR A 103 8.40 0.25 8.33
CA TYR A 103 9.19 -0.92 8.67
C TYR A 103 9.16 -1.24 10.16
N GLY A 104 8.87 -0.28 11.03
CA GLY A 104 8.98 -0.43 12.49
C GLY A 104 10.40 -0.15 12.99
N VAL A 105 11.17 0.61 12.23
CA VAL A 105 12.50 1.10 12.60
C VAL A 105 12.33 2.31 13.51
N ARG A 106 13.09 2.34 14.61
CA ARG A 106 13.09 3.50 15.51
C ARG A 106 14.15 4.49 15.05
N TRP A 107 13.89 5.77 15.26
CA TRP A 107 14.83 6.83 14.96
C TRP A 107 14.79 7.92 16.04
N GLU A 108 15.90 8.63 16.19
CA GLU A 108 16.09 9.71 17.15
C GLU A 108 17.17 10.70 16.64
N PRO A 109 17.11 11.99 17.01
CA PRO A 109 18.23 12.89 16.83
C PRO A 109 19.45 12.40 17.63
N CYS A 110 20.62 12.44 17.00
CA CYS A 110 21.88 12.05 17.60
C CYS A 110 22.61 13.28 18.15
N ASN A 111 22.66 13.43 19.47
CA ASN A 111 23.36 14.55 20.11
C ASN A 111 24.89 14.53 19.94
N VAL A 112 25.47 13.41 19.50
CA VAL A 112 26.93 13.26 19.35
C VAL A 112 27.40 13.81 18.01
N CYS A 113 26.74 13.42 16.91
CA CYS A 113 27.12 13.82 15.56
C CYS A 113 26.17 14.85 14.93
N GLY A 114 25.09 15.24 15.61
CA GLY A 114 24.09 16.16 15.08
C GLY A 114 23.24 15.58 13.95
N LEU A 115 23.33 14.27 13.70
CA LEU A 115 22.61 13.57 12.62
C LEU A 115 21.37 12.84 13.16
N VAL A 116 20.60 12.20 12.29
CA VAL A 116 19.53 11.30 12.71
C VAL A 116 20.09 9.90 12.89
N ARG A 117 19.93 9.34 14.09
CA ARG A 117 20.26 7.95 14.37
C ARG A 117 19.02 7.09 14.19
N TYR A 118 19.16 5.93 13.58
CA TYR A 118 18.09 4.95 13.50
C TYR A 118 18.60 3.55 13.85
N TYR A 119 17.66 2.72 14.28
CA TYR A 119 17.94 1.39 14.78
C TYR A 119 16.77 0.43 14.60
N TYR A 120 17.10 -0.83 14.29
CA TYR A 120 16.14 -1.91 14.08
C TYR A 120 16.32 -3.01 15.12
N SER A 121 15.28 -3.82 15.29
CA SER A 121 15.34 -5.01 16.14
C SER A 121 15.89 -6.19 15.34
N THR A 122 16.74 -7.02 15.95
CA THR A 122 17.22 -8.27 15.33
C THR A 122 16.10 -9.27 15.08
N ASN A 123 14.96 -9.12 15.77
CA ASN A 123 13.79 -9.99 15.67
C ASN A 123 12.69 -9.37 14.78
N GLN A 124 12.99 -8.32 14.03
CA GLN A 124 12.02 -7.63 13.20
C GLN A 124 11.66 -8.48 11.98
N SER A 125 10.36 -8.68 11.74
CA SER A 125 9.91 -9.32 10.52
C SER A 125 10.11 -8.38 9.33
N LEU A 126 10.73 -8.90 8.27
CA LEU A 126 10.86 -8.19 7.00
C LEU A 126 9.48 -8.07 6.36
N LYS A 127 9.01 -6.83 6.20
CA LYS A 127 7.77 -6.51 5.50
C LYS A 127 8.02 -6.44 3.99
N PRO A 128 6.97 -6.58 3.16
CA PRO A 128 7.08 -6.37 1.72
C PRO A 128 7.68 -5.00 1.39
N ALA A 129 8.52 -4.94 0.35
CA ALA A 129 8.99 -3.68 -0.20
C ALA A 129 7.79 -2.85 -0.69
N ILE A 130 7.82 -1.54 -0.45
CA ILE A 130 6.87 -0.60 -1.05
C ILE A 130 7.17 -0.51 -2.55
N VAL A 131 8.45 -0.43 -2.93
CA VAL A 131 8.89 -0.49 -4.32
C VAL A 131 9.05 -1.94 -4.72
N SER A 132 7.95 -2.55 -5.15
CA SER A 132 8.01 -3.85 -5.82
C SER A 132 8.57 -3.66 -7.24
N PRO A 133 9.50 -4.52 -7.70
CA PRO A 133 9.81 -4.61 -9.12
C PRO A 133 8.50 -4.92 -9.86
N SER A 134 8.17 -4.09 -10.84
CA SER A 134 6.90 -4.09 -11.56
C SER A 134 6.51 -5.47 -12.08
N ASN A 135 5.70 -6.19 -11.33
CA ASN A 135 4.72 -7.11 -11.89
C ASN A 135 3.41 -6.32 -11.95
N SER A 136 3.07 -5.94 -13.18
CA SER A 136 1.81 -5.40 -13.69
C SER A 136 0.58 -5.42 -12.76
N ASP A 137 -0.15 -4.30 -12.81
CA ASP A 137 -1.50 -4.01 -12.27
C ASP A 137 -1.64 -3.72 -10.77
N ASP A 138 -1.55 -2.43 -10.44
CA ASP A 138 -2.08 -1.87 -9.18
C ASP A 138 -2.83 -0.55 -9.44
N SER A 139 -3.62 -0.54 -10.52
CA SER A 139 -4.68 0.43 -10.79
C SER A 139 -5.98 -0.02 -10.12
N GLN A 140 -6.05 0.13 -8.81
CA GLN A 140 -7.34 0.25 -8.13
C GLN A 140 -7.37 1.60 -7.41
N ASP A 141 -8.29 2.45 -7.86
CA ASP A 141 -8.66 3.71 -7.25
C ASP A 141 -9.18 3.43 -5.82
N TYR A 142 -8.34 3.66 -4.82
CA TYR A 142 -8.75 3.66 -3.43
C TYR A 142 -9.21 5.06 -3.04
N ASN A 143 -10.51 5.28 -3.15
CA ASN A 143 -11.21 6.44 -2.59
C ASN A 143 -11.36 6.22 -1.07
N ALA A 144 -10.29 6.41 -0.31
CA ALA A 144 -10.35 6.43 1.15
C ALA A 144 -10.62 7.87 1.62
N SER A 145 -11.90 8.18 1.82
CA SER A 145 -12.31 9.41 2.52
C SER A 145 -11.94 9.25 4.00
N PHE A 146 -10.82 9.83 4.41
CA PHE A 146 -10.47 9.93 5.83
C PHE A 146 -10.84 11.32 6.33
N SER A 147 -11.77 11.38 7.28
CA SER A 147 -12.09 12.59 8.04
C SER A 147 -10.98 12.87 9.05
N TYR A 148 -10.30 14.00 8.92
CA TYR A 148 -9.46 14.52 10.01
C TYR A 148 -10.38 14.91 11.16
N HIS A 149 -10.31 14.18 12.27
CA HIS A 149 -10.74 14.72 13.55
C HIS A 149 -9.64 15.65 14.05
N GLU A 150 -9.89 16.95 13.99
CA GLU A 150 -9.09 17.97 14.68
C GLU A 150 -9.03 17.62 16.17
N ILE A 151 -7.82 17.34 16.66
CA ILE A 151 -7.56 17.39 18.09
C ILE A 151 -7.32 18.87 18.40
N ALA A 152 -8.34 19.50 19.00
CA ALA A 152 -8.21 20.83 19.56
C ALA A 152 -7.16 20.79 20.69
N VAL A 153 -6.19 21.70 20.62
CA VAL A 153 -5.27 22.04 21.71
C VAL A 153 -5.89 23.11 22.58
#